data_AF-A0A3Q4GK57-F1
#
_entry.id   AF-A0A3Q4GK57-F1
#
_cell.length_a   1.000
_cell.length_b   1.000
_cell.length_c   1.000
_cell.angle_alpha   90.00
_cell.angle_beta   90.00
_cell.angle_gamma   90.00
#
_symmetry.space_group_name_H-M   'P 1'
#
loop_
_entity.id
_entity.type
_entity.pdbx_description
1 polymer ?
#
loop_
_entity_poly.entity_id
_entity_poly.type
_entity_poly.pdbx_seq_one_letter_code
_entity_poly.pdbx_strand_id
1 'polypeptide(L)' 'WSQLPVCIQEANALEELQSELTCPVCLELFHDPVILECGHHFCQVCIIQCWEAKADELSSCPKCRNVIWFT' A
#
# COMPACT_ATOMS: atom_id res chain seq x y z
N TRP A 1 -5.36 -34.89 -13.81
CA TRP A 1 -5.32 -33.89 -14.87
C TRP A 1 -6.57 -33.03 -14.75
N SER A 2 -6.81 -32.50 -13.55
CA SER A 2 -6.52 -31.10 -13.16
C SER A 2 -7.78 -30.25 -13.30
N GLN A 3 -8.77 -30.57 -12.49
CA GLN A 3 -9.88 -29.67 -12.16
C GLN A 3 -9.91 -29.63 -10.62
N LEU A 4 -8.92 -28.95 -10.03
CA LEU A 4 -9.05 -28.45 -8.67
C LEU A 4 -10.10 -27.33 -8.72
N PRO A 5 -11.06 -27.32 -7.78
CA PRO A 5 -12.41 -26.83 -8.03
C PRO A 5 -12.48 -25.31 -8.09
N VAL A 6 -13.35 -24.81 -8.98
CA VAL A 6 -13.65 -23.39 -9.27
C VAL A 6 -13.82 -22.50 -8.02
N CYS A 7 -14.24 -23.07 -6.87
CA CYS A 7 -14.39 -22.36 -5.61
C CYS A 7 -13.09 -21.92 -4.91
N ILE A 8 -11.91 -22.47 -5.27
CA ILE A 8 -10.62 -22.01 -4.69
C ILE A 8 -10.13 -20.73 -5.38
N GLN A 9 -10.51 -20.51 -6.65
CA GLN A 9 -10.12 -19.29 -7.38
C GLN A 9 -10.80 -18.03 -6.82
N GLU A 10 -12.06 -18.13 -6.40
CA GLU A 10 -12.83 -17.01 -5.86
C GLU A 10 -12.28 -16.54 -4.50
N ALA A 11 -11.86 -17.49 -3.65
CA ALA A 11 -11.24 -17.18 -2.36
C ALA A 11 -9.89 -16.46 -2.53
N ASN A 12 -9.05 -16.92 -3.46
CA ASN A 12 -7.77 -16.27 -3.75
C ASN A 12 -7.95 -14.89 -4.40
N ALA A 13 -8.92 -14.75 -5.31
CA ALA A 13 -9.20 -13.48 -5.96
C ALA A 13 -9.69 -12.41 -4.96
N LEU A 14 -10.47 -12.80 -3.95
CA LEU A 14 -10.89 -11.89 -2.89
C LEU A 14 -9.71 -11.45 -2.01
N GLU A 15 -8.80 -12.37 -1.68
CA GLU A 15 -7.60 -12.06 -0.90
C GLU A 15 -6.65 -11.15 -1.67
N GLU A 16 -6.43 -11.41 -2.96
CA GLU A 16 -5.66 -10.54 -3.86
C GLU A 16 -6.27 -9.13 -3.93
N LEU A 17 -7.59 -9.04 -4.14
CA LEU A 17 -8.31 -7.76 -4.19
C LEU A 17 -8.18 -7.01 -2.85
N GLN A 18 -8.32 -7.70 -1.72
CA GLN A 18 -8.16 -7.09 -0.40
C GLN A 18 -6.74 -6.54 -0.22
N SER A 19 -5.71 -7.29 -0.61
CA SER A 19 -4.32 -6.83 -0.55
C SER A 19 -4.10 -5.54 -1.37
N GLU A 20 -4.65 -5.47 -2.59
CA GLU A 20 -4.54 -4.29 -3.45
C GLU A 20 -5.29 -3.05 -2.91
N LEU A 21 -6.29 -3.25 -2.04
CA LEU A 21 -7.08 -2.18 -1.43
C LEU A 21 -6.64 -1.83 0.01
N THR A 22 -5.58 -2.46 0.50
CA THR A 22 -5.11 -2.32 1.88
C THR A 22 -3.87 -1.44 1.97
N CYS A 23 -3.88 -0.53 2.93
CA CYS A 23 -2.73 0.30 3.26
C CYS A 23 -1.59 -0.55 3.85
N PRO A 24 -0.38 -0.55 3.28
CA PRO A 24 0.72 -1.36 3.76
C PRO A 24 1.31 -0.86 5.10
N VAL A 25 0.84 0.28 5.63
CA VAL A 25 1.29 0.85 6.90
C VAL A 25 0.36 0.46 8.05
N CYS A 26 -0.95 0.69 7.93
CA CYS A 26 -1.92 0.34 8.98
C CYS A 26 -2.56 -1.03 8.80
N LEU A 27 -2.38 -1.67 7.63
CA LEU A 27 -2.98 -2.97 7.27
C LEU A 27 -4.52 -2.99 7.25
N GLU A 28 -5.12 -1.81 7.11
CA GLU A 28 -6.56 -1.60 6.91
C GLU A 28 -6.84 -1.13 5.49
N LEU A 29 -8.09 -1.24 5.05
CA LEU A 29 -8.52 -0.65 3.77
C LEU A 29 -8.14 0.84 3.71
N PHE A 30 -7.75 1.29 2.52
CA PHE A 30 -7.36 2.69 2.33
C PHE A 30 -8.46 3.67 2.76
N HIS A 31 -8.10 4.62 3.62
CA HIS A 31 -8.90 5.79 3.95
C HIS A 31 -8.15 7.03 3.48
N ASP A 32 -8.78 7.81 2.59
CA ASP A 32 -8.20 8.97 1.91
C ASP A 32 -6.79 8.66 1.35
N PRO A 33 -6.69 7.76 0.33
CA PRO A 33 -5.40 7.33 -0.19
C PRO A 33 -4.65 8.47 -0.90
N VAL A 34 -3.36 8.56 -0.63
CA VAL A 34 -2.39 9.40 -1.34
C VAL A 34 -1.50 8.50 -2.19
N ILE A 35 -1.32 8.87 -3.46
CA ILE A 35 -0.44 8.19 -4.40
C ILE A 35 0.89 8.95 -4.44
N LEU A 36 1.98 8.25 -4.15
CA LEU A 36 3.33 8.80 -4.27
C LEU A 36 3.83 8.69 -5.71
N GLU A 37 4.86 9.46 -6.09
CA GLU A 37 5.42 9.42 -7.47
C GLU A 37 5.90 8.02 -7.90
N CYS A 38 6.32 7.21 -6.93
CA CYS A 38 6.68 5.81 -7.17
C CYS A 38 5.47 4.88 -7.42
N GLY A 39 4.25 5.40 -7.43
CA GLY A 39 3.00 4.68 -7.68
C GLY A 39 2.40 3.95 -6.48
N HIS A 40 3.03 3.99 -5.30
CA HIS A 40 2.50 3.33 -4.10
C HIS A 40 1.50 4.19 -3.36
N HIS A 41 0.47 3.54 -2.82
CA HIS A 41 -0.66 4.16 -2.15
C HIS A 41 -0.57 3.98 -0.63
N PHE A 42 -0.98 5.00 0.12
CA PHE A 42 -1.02 5.01 1.59
C PHE A 42 -2.20 5.85 2.06
N CYS A 43 -2.78 5.56 3.24
CA CYS A 43 -3.72 6.50 3.86
C CYS A 43 -3.00 7.84 4.12
N GLN A 44 -3.69 8.96 3.92
CA GLN A 44 -3.13 10.30 4.15
C GLN A 44 -2.50 10.43 5.55
N VAL A 45 -3.21 9.98 6.59
CA VAL A 45 -2.70 10.03 7.98
C VAL A 45 -1.46 9.17 8.15
N CYS A 46 -1.43 7.97 7.57
CA CYS A 46 -0.30 7.05 7.70
C CYS A 46 0.98 7.62 7.08
N ILE A 47 0.89 8.20 5.89
CA ILE A 47 2.08 8.73 5.21
C ILE A 47 2.62 9.99 5.91
N ILE A 48 1.73 10.86 6.40
CA ILE A 48 2.12 12.04 7.19
C ILE A 48 2.88 11.61 8.45
N GLN A 49 2.32 10.68 9.23
CA GLN A 49 2.97 10.16 10.44
C GLN A 49 4.34 9.52 10.15
N CYS A 50 4.47 8.78 9.05
CA CYS A 50 5.74 8.18 8.65
C CYS A 50 6.83 9.23 8.36
N TRP A 51 6.46 10.39 7.80
CA TRP A 51 7.42 11.46 7.47
C TRP A 51 7.69 12.38 8.66
N GLU A 52 6.68 12.69 9.49
CA GLU A 52 6.87 13.47 10.72
C GLU A 52 7.80 12.77 11.72
N ALA A 53 7.75 11.43 11.79
CA ALA A 53 8.68 10.64 12.61
C ALA A 53 10.14 10.75 12.16
N LYS A 54 10.41 11.25 10.94
CA LYS A 54 11.74 11.35 10.31
C LYS A 54 12.12 12.81 10.07
N ALA A 55 12.11 13.61 11.13
CA ALA A 55 12.22 15.08 11.15
C ALA A 55 13.35 15.73 10.30
N ASP A 56 14.37 14.99 9.82
CA ASP A 56 15.51 15.50 9.06
C ASP A 56 15.93 14.65 7.83
N GLU A 57 15.18 13.59 7.47
CA GLU A 57 15.50 12.75 6.31
C GLU A 57 14.53 13.02 5.15
N LEU A 58 15.04 12.97 3.91
CA LEU A 58 14.19 13.11 2.73
C LEU A 58 12.99 12.16 2.82
N SER A 59 11.79 12.71 2.62
CA SER A 59 10.54 11.95 2.57
C SER A 59 10.71 10.80 1.59
N SER A 60 10.57 9.56 2.07
CA SER A 60 10.74 8.35 1.28
C SER A 60 9.48 7.50 1.34
N CYS A 61 9.23 6.74 0.28
CA CYS A 61 8.13 5.79 0.22
C CYS A 61 8.33 4.68 1.27
N PRO A 62 7.37 4.43 2.19
CA PRO A 62 7.48 3.34 3.16
C PRO A 62 7.57 1.95 2.54
N LYS A 63 7.06 1.77 1.32
CA LYS A 63 7.02 0.47 0.63
C LYS A 63 8.29 0.16 -0.16
N CYS A 64 8.71 1.04 -1.06
CA CYS A 64 9.86 0.79 -1.94
C CYS A 64 11.12 1.59 -1.58
N ARG A 65 11.04 2.48 -0.58
CA ARG A 65 12.15 3.34 -0.10
C ARG A 65 12.69 4.32 -1.14
N ASN A 66 12.00 4.50 -2.27
CA ASN A 66 12.31 5.59 -3.19
C ASN A 66 12.14 6.93 -2.48
N VAL A 67 13.16 7.77 -2.58
CA VAL A 67 13.10 9.15 -2.14
C VAL A 67 12.10 9.90 -3.00
N ILE A 68 11.25 10.69 -2.34
CA ILE A 68 10.31 11.57 -3.00
C ILE A 68 11.05 12.87 -3.24
N TRP A 69 11.38 13.12 -4.49
CA TRP A 69 11.96 14.38 -4.90
C TRP A 69 10.79 15.32 -5.14
N PHE A 70 10.52 16.23 -4.20
CA PHE A 70 9.67 17.37 -4.52
C PHE A 70 10.39 18.17 -5.62
N THR A 71 9.97 18.02 -6.87
CA THR A 71 10.36 18.94 -7.96
C THR A 71 9.54 20.22 -7.90
#